data_AF-A0AAV2VNI9-F1
#
_entry.id   AF-A0AAV2VNI9-F1
#
_cell.length_a   1.000
_cell.length_b   1.000
_cell.length_c   1.000
_cell.angle_alpha   90.00
_cell.angle_beta   90.00
_cell.angle_gamma   90.00
#
_symmetry.space_group_name_H-M   'P 1'
#
loop_
_entity.id
_entity.type
_entity.pdbx_description
1 polymer ?
#
loop_
_entity_poly.entity_id
_entity_poly.type
_entity_poly.pdbx_seq_one_letter_code
_entity_poly.pdbx_strand_id
1 'polypeptide(L)'
;MQALSISEIKRKLIRSYSFIAFGLTALIYLSLAAYLILSEDRHTAVHLESFKELAIERYQDQPKKFEKVSPFIKAYFSETALPKEIRSLMPFPVDEISSNRNIFNEGYFIFHTRFLGPDGKEVPLFMTIAVNAKDFGDESWDFIFIISMVFTGILVLVLQLSLKKMFRVIMRPISELSNQLSVEGKQRFTLSNDSILELEQLTEKLNQFSEMKERVAKQELMFAKYASHELKTPIAIILGAANLQGMKEDHDFREKQRGRIIKSAKEMQATVEVLLSIVKQENAGDTGKEYGVSEASFVLEDYQNANSNLDIQIHAPKGTSTNLPPSVLSMILKNLVDNAVRHTESGEINVAINHSEISVQDTGIGLTGNTTTEHGLGLLIVRRLCESYGWAFSIQNHPNGGCIARMNKHCE
;
A
#
# COMPACT_ATOMS: atom_id res chain seq x y z
N MET A 1 0.00 0.29 -23.57
CA MET A 1 -1.14 0.14 -22.64
C MET A 1 -1.65 1.53 -22.29
N GLN A 2 -2.82 1.95 -22.79
CA GLN A 2 -3.43 3.21 -22.36
C GLN A 2 -4.01 3.01 -20.96
N ALA A 3 -3.55 3.79 -19.99
CA ALA A 3 -4.10 3.77 -18.64
C ALA A 3 -5.56 4.25 -18.69
N LEU A 4 -6.49 3.38 -18.30
CA LEU A 4 -7.91 3.72 -18.22
C LEU A 4 -8.12 4.77 -17.13
N SER A 5 -8.87 5.82 -17.43
CA SER A 5 -9.25 6.80 -16.43
C SER A 5 -10.08 6.13 -15.33
N ILE A 6 -9.99 6.65 -14.11
CA ILE A 6 -10.78 6.21 -12.95
C ILE A 6 -12.30 6.18 -13.27
N SER A 7 -12.76 7.07 -14.16
CA SER A 7 -14.15 7.11 -14.65
C SER A 7 -14.52 5.94 -15.57
N GLU A 8 -13.58 5.45 -16.38
CA GLU A 8 -13.77 4.32 -17.27
C GLU A 8 -13.73 3.00 -16.51
N ILE A 9 -12.83 2.88 -15.52
CA ILE A 9 -12.79 1.73 -14.60
C ILE A 9 -14.13 1.62 -13.85
N LYS A 10 -14.65 2.74 -13.34
CA LYS A 10 -15.98 2.78 -12.71
C LYS A 10 -17.08 2.27 -13.63
N ARG A 11 -17.14 2.78 -14.87
CA ARG A 11 -18.14 2.37 -15.85
C ARG A 11 -18.01 0.89 -16.23
N LYS A 12 -16.78 0.40 -16.37
CA LYS A 12 -16.50 -1.01 -16.70
C LYS A 12 -16.93 -1.94 -15.56
N LEU A 13 -16.60 -1.61 -14.31
CA LEU A 13 -17.03 -2.36 -13.13
C LEU A 13 -18.56 -2.40 -13.03
N ILE A 14 -19.23 -1.25 -13.13
CA ILE A 14 -20.70 -1.21 -13.07
C ILE A 14 -21.31 -2.12 -14.14
N ARG A 15 -20.79 -2.07 -15.38
CA ARG A 15 -21.26 -2.95 -16.46
C ARG A 15 -21.02 -4.42 -16.16
N SER A 16 -19.80 -4.81 -15.80
CA SER A 16 -19.45 -6.20 -15.49
C SER A 16 -20.27 -6.78 -14.35
N TYR A 17 -20.44 -6.03 -13.25
CA TYR A 17 -21.28 -6.48 -12.13
C TYR A 17 -22.76 -6.57 -12.50
N SER A 18 -23.26 -5.67 -13.35
CA SER A 18 -24.62 -5.76 -13.87
C SER A 18 -24.80 -7.04 -14.69
N PHE A 19 -23.85 -7.36 -15.58
CA PHE A 19 -23.87 -8.62 -16.34
C PHE A 19 -23.85 -9.86 -15.44
N ILE A 20 -23.01 -9.87 -14.40
CA ILE A 20 -22.95 -10.98 -13.43
C ILE A 20 -24.29 -11.11 -12.70
N ALA A 21 -24.89 -10.01 -12.27
CA ALA A 21 -26.19 -10.02 -11.59
C ALA A 21 -27.31 -10.57 -12.48
N PHE A 22 -27.36 -10.14 -13.75
CA PHE A 22 -28.30 -10.68 -14.72
C PHE A 22 -28.07 -12.18 -14.98
N GLY A 23 -26.82 -12.61 -15.13
CA GLY A 23 -26.49 -14.03 -15.34
C GLY A 23 -26.89 -14.91 -14.14
N LEU A 24 -26.57 -14.47 -12.92
CA LEU A 24 -26.93 -15.19 -11.69
C LEU A 24 -28.46 -15.30 -11.55
N THR A 25 -29.17 -14.22 -11.84
CA THR A 25 -30.63 -14.19 -11.81
C THR A 25 -31.23 -15.15 -12.84
N ALA A 26 -30.75 -15.10 -14.09
CA ALA A 26 -31.24 -16.00 -15.12
C ALA A 26 -31.03 -17.47 -14.74
N LEU A 27 -29.90 -17.81 -14.11
CA LEU A 27 -29.63 -19.14 -13.61
C LEU A 27 -30.59 -19.55 -12.48
N ILE A 28 -30.85 -18.67 -11.52
CA ILE A 28 -31.82 -18.91 -10.44
C ILE A 28 -33.23 -19.11 -11.00
N TYR A 29 -33.65 -18.26 -11.93
CA TYR A 29 -34.95 -18.37 -12.59
C TYR A 29 -35.11 -19.70 -13.33
N LEU A 30 -34.12 -20.07 -14.15
CA LEU A 30 -34.14 -21.35 -14.87
C LEU A 30 -34.17 -22.54 -13.92
N SER A 31 -33.44 -22.48 -12.80
CA SER A 31 -33.45 -23.53 -11.78
C SER A 31 -34.81 -23.66 -11.09
N LEU A 32 -35.46 -22.54 -10.75
CA LEU A 32 -36.79 -22.52 -10.14
C LEU A 32 -37.86 -23.00 -11.13
N ALA A 33 -37.78 -22.56 -12.37
CA ALA A 33 -38.65 -23.01 -13.45
C ALA A 33 -38.54 -24.54 -13.66
N ALA A 34 -37.32 -25.06 -13.74
CA ALA A 34 -37.10 -26.50 -13.87
C ALA A 34 -37.64 -27.28 -12.65
N TYR A 35 -37.42 -26.77 -11.44
CA TYR A 35 -37.96 -27.38 -10.23
C TYR A 35 -39.49 -27.43 -10.24
N LEU A 36 -40.16 -26.34 -10.65
CA LEU A 36 -41.62 -26.28 -10.72
C LEU A 36 -42.17 -27.31 -11.70
N ILE A 37 -41.60 -27.40 -12.90
CA ILE A 37 -42.01 -28.37 -13.94
C ILE A 37 -41.90 -29.80 -13.41
N LEU A 38 -40.80 -30.14 -12.74
CA LEU A 38 -40.59 -31.48 -12.16
C LEU A 38 -41.53 -31.76 -10.98
N SER A 39 -41.87 -30.73 -10.20
CA SER A 39 -42.78 -30.84 -9.05
C SER A 39 -44.24 -31.05 -9.47
N GLU A 40 -44.64 -30.45 -10.59
CA GLU A 40 -46.02 -30.49 -11.10
C GLU A 40 -46.51 -31.92 -11.38
N ASP A 41 -45.65 -32.77 -11.95
CA ASP A 41 -45.96 -34.19 -12.21
C ASP A 41 -46.34 -34.92 -10.91
N ARG A 42 -45.58 -34.69 -9.84
CA ARG A 42 -45.82 -35.31 -8.53
C ARG A 42 -47.10 -34.81 -7.86
N HIS A 43 -47.42 -33.53 -7.99
CA HIS A 43 -48.67 -33.00 -7.43
C HIS A 43 -49.90 -33.50 -8.19
N THR A 44 -49.81 -33.54 -9.53
CA THR A 44 -50.88 -34.12 -10.36
C THR A 44 -51.07 -35.60 -10.04
N ALA A 45 -49.98 -36.30 -9.73
CA ALA A 45 -50.00 -37.68 -9.35
C ALA A 45 -50.83 -37.96 -8.09
N VAL A 46 -50.45 -37.31 -6.99
CA VAL A 46 -51.15 -37.41 -5.70
C VAL A 46 -52.60 -36.95 -5.85
N HIS A 47 -52.86 -35.94 -6.69
CA HIS A 47 -54.21 -35.47 -6.92
C HIS A 47 -55.08 -36.52 -7.64
N LEU A 48 -54.59 -37.14 -8.71
CA LEU A 48 -55.32 -38.24 -9.39
C LEU A 48 -55.60 -39.39 -8.44
N GLU A 49 -54.60 -39.80 -7.65
CA GLU A 49 -54.72 -40.89 -6.68
C GLU A 49 -55.78 -40.60 -5.62
N SER A 50 -55.91 -39.34 -5.16
CA SER A 50 -56.93 -38.95 -4.18
C SER A 50 -58.38 -39.17 -4.64
N PHE A 51 -58.63 -39.24 -5.96
CA PHE A 51 -59.95 -39.53 -6.53
C PHE A 51 -60.21 -41.03 -6.79
N LYS A 52 -59.23 -41.90 -6.53
CA LYS A 52 -59.33 -43.35 -6.76
C LYS A 52 -60.54 -43.95 -6.05
N GLU A 53 -60.66 -43.71 -4.75
CA GLU A 53 -61.74 -44.29 -3.93
C GLU A 53 -63.12 -43.81 -4.39
N LEU A 54 -63.25 -42.52 -4.73
CA LEU A 54 -64.50 -41.97 -5.24
C LEU A 54 -64.90 -42.60 -6.59
N ALA A 55 -63.94 -42.86 -7.48
CA ALA A 55 -64.22 -43.52 -8.75
C ALA A 55 -64.67 -44.97 -8.57
N ILE A 56 -64.08 -45.68 -7.60
CA ILE A 56 -64.44 -47.06 -7.26
C ILE A 56 -65.84 -47.11 -6.65
N GLU A 57 -66.14 -46.24 -5.68
CA GLU A 57 -67.44 -46.16 -5.01
C GLU A 57 -68.58 -45.93 -6.02
N ARG A 58 -68.40 -44.98 -6.94
CA ARG A 58 -69.42 -44.68 -7.96
C ARG A 58 -69.61 -45.82 -8.97
N TYR A 59 -68.57 -46.58 -9.28
CA TYR A 59 -68.69 -47.77 -10.13
C TYR A 59 -69.45 -48.90 -9.43
N GLN A 60 -69.24 -49.07 -8.11
CA GLN A 60 -69.96 -50.07 -7.32
C GLN A 60 -71.45 -49.73 -7.22
N ASP A 61 -71.81 -48.45 -7.10
CA ASP A 61 -73.21 -47.99 -7.09
C ASP A 61 -73.87 -48.16 -8.47
N GLN A 62 -73.19 -47.72 -9.55
CA GLN A 62 -73.71 -47.86 -10.90
C GLN A 62 -72.61 -48.26 -11.92
N PRO A 63 -72.48 -49.57 -12.24
CA PRO A 63 -71.46 -50.05 -13.17
C PRO A 63 -71.58 -49.41 -14.56
N LYS A 64 -70.57 -48.63 -14.93
CA LYS A 64 -70.47 -47.94 -16.24
C LYS A 64 -69.09 -48.16 -16.86
N LYS A 65 -69.00 -48.05 -18.19
CA LYS A 65 -67.71 -48.12 -18.90
C LYS A 65 -66.87 -46.85 -18.76
N PHE A 66 -67.52 -45.72 -18.49
CA PHE A 66 -66.92 -44.40 -18.42
C PHE A 66 -67.70 -43.53 -17.44
N GLU A 67 -66.98 -42.74 -16.66
CA GLU A 67 -67.56 -41.73 -15.78
C GLU A 67 -66.69 -40.47 -15.68
N LYS A 68 -67.33 -39.31 -15.57
CA LYS A 68 -66.66 -38.07 -15.17
C LYS A 68 -66.68 -37.98 -13.65
N VAL A 69 -65.55 -38.28 -13.01
CA VAL A 69 -65.40 -38.21 -11.55
C VAL A 69 -65.41 -36.75 -11.09
N SER A 70 -64.74 -35.89 -11.86
CA SER A 70 -64.75 -34.43 -11.71
C SER A 70 -64.85 -33.76 -13.09
N PRO A 71 -64.97 -32.41 -13.18
CA PRO A 71 -64.93 -31.69 -14.45
C PRO A 71 -63.70 -32.00 -15.31
N PHE A 72 -62.59 -32.37 -14.67
CA PHE A 72 -61.28 -32.55 -15.32
C PHE A 72 -60.77 -34.00 -15.25
N ILE A 73 -61.30 -34.83 -14.34
CA ILE A 73 -60.89 -36.21 -14.14
C ILE A 73 -61.93 -37.16 -14.75
N LYS A 74 -61.47 -37.98 -15.69
CA LYS A 74 -62.26 -38.99 -16.38
C LYS A 74 -61.82 -40.37 -15.92
N ALA A 75 -62.75 -41.20 -15.47
CA ALA A 75 -62.51 -42.59 -15.11
C ALA A 75 -63.04 -43.53 -16.22
N TYR A 76 -62.22 -44.49 -16.59
CA TYR A 76 -62.53 -45.53 -17.57
C TYR A 76 -62.36 -46.89 -16.92
N PHE A 77 -63.39 -47.72 -16.97
CA PHE A 77 -63.44 -49.03 -16.30
C PHE A 77 -63.18 -50.21 -17.25
N SER A 78 -62.72 -49.91 -18.47
CA SER A 78 -62.40 -50.89 -19.51
C SER A 78 -61.43 -50.26 -20.51
N GLU A 79 -60.49 -51.06 -21.01
CA GLU A 79 -59.58 -50.65 -22.08
C GLU A 79 -60.33 -50.20 -23.35
N THR A 80 -61.53 -50.75 -23.59
CA THR A 80 -62.36 -50.38 -24.75
C THR A 80 -63.01 -49.01 -24.65
N ALA A 81 -63.11 -48.48 -23.43
CA ALA A 81 -63.67 -47.16 -23.18
C ALA A 81 -62.65 -46.04 -23.32
N LEU A 82 -61.34 -46.37 -23.31
CA LEU A 82 -60.27 -45.40 -23.50
C LEU A 82 -60.33 -44.76 -24.89
N PRO A 83 -60.10 -43.43 -25.01
CA PRO A 83 -59.86 -42.77 -26.29
C PRO A 83 -58.74 -43.46 -27.07
N LYS A 84 -58.80 -43.44 -28.41
CA LYS A 84 -57.83 -44.14 -29.27
C LYS A 84 -56.41 -43.65 -29.04
N GLU A 85 -56.27 -42.36 -28.76
CA GLU A 85 -55.02 -41.64 -28.52
C GLU A 85 -54.34 -42.10 -27.22
N ILE A 86 -55.13 -42.46 -26.21
CA ILE A 86 -54.63 -42.96 -24.93
C ILE A 86 -54.36 -44.47 -25.04
N ARG A 87 -55.26 -45.20 -25.71
CA ARG A 87 -55.14 -46.65 -25.87
C ARG A 87 -53.88 -47.06 -26.64
N SER A 88 -53.40 -46.25 -27.58
CA SER A 88 -52.13 -46.50 -28.29
C SER A 88 -50.88 -46.39 -27.42
N LEU A 89 -50.99 -45.88 -26.20
CA LEU A 89 -49.88 -45.69 -25.27
C LEU A 89 -49.76 -46.84 -24.24
N MET A 90 -50.65 -47.84 -24.31
CA MET A 90 -50.58 -49.02 -23.48
C MET A 90 -49.31 -49.85 -23.79
N PRO A 91 -48.76 -50.61 -22.83
CA PRO A 91 -49.29 -50.87 -21.48
C PRO A 91 -48.96 -49.79 -20.46
N PHE A 92 -49.87 -49.57 -19.50
CA PHE A 92 -49.62 -48.69 -18.35
C PHE A 92 -49.31 -49.54 -17.09
N PRO A 93 -48.24 -49.21 -16.33
CA PRO A 93 -47.96 -49.86 -15.05
C PRO A 93 -49.13 -49.70 -14.06
N VAL A 94 -49.32 -50.69 -13.20
CA VAL A 94 -50.40 -50.71 -12.18
C VAL A 94 -49.93 -49.93 -10.95
N ASP A 95 -50.82 -49.10 -10.39
CA ASP A 95 -50.58 -48.19 -9.27
C ASP A 95 -49.46 -47.17 -9.52
N GLU A 96 -49.16 -46.90 -10.79
CA GLU A 96 -48.23 -45.87 -11.23
C GLU A 96 -48.90 -44.91 -12.20
N ILE A 97 -48.28 -43.75 -12.39
CA ILE A 97 -48.76 -42.71 -13.31
C ILE A 97 -47.90 -42.68 -14.54
N SER A 98 -48.56 -42.83 -15.67
CA SER A 98 -47.99 -42.61 -16.98
C SER A 98 -48.40 -41.23 -17.46
N SER A 99 -47.42 -40.43 -17.87
CA SER A 99 -47.65 -39.15 -18.51
C SER A 99 -47.24 -39.23 -19.98
N ASN A 100 -48.08 -38.72 -20.88
CA ASN A 100 -47.68 -38.43 -22.24
C ASN A 100 -47.81 -36.92 -22.48
N ARG A 101 -46.66 -36.23 -22.51
CA ARG A 101 -46.56 -34.81 -22.84
C ARG A 101 -46.11 -34.71 -24.30
N ASN A 102 -47.04 -34.42 -25.21
CA ASN A 102 -46.73 -34.19 -26.62
C ASN A 102 -46.87 -32.69 -26.94
N ILE A 103 -45.95 -32.14 -27.74
CA ILE A 103 -45.95 -30.72 -28.13
C ILE A 103 -47.09 -30.43 -29.14
N PHE A 104 -47.54 -31.45 -29.88
CA PHE A 104 -48.50 -31.28 -30.99
C PHE A 104 -49.93 -31.76 -30.71
N ASN A 105 -50.14 -32.58 -29.67
CA ASN A 105 -51.45 -33.14 -29.29
C ASN A 105 -51.73 -32.90 -27.80
N GLU A 106 -53.00 -32.98 -27.39
CA GLU A 106 -53.37 -32.94 -25.98
C GLU A 106 -52.62 -34.03 -25.19
N GLY A 107 -51.80 -33.59 -24.23
CA GLY A 107 -51.12 -34.50 -23.31
C GLY A 107 -52.07 -35.00 -22.24
N TYR A 108 -51.78 -36.20 -21.70
CA TYR A 108 -52.60 -36.83 -20.65
C TYR A 108 -51.72 -37.38 -19.54
N PHE A 109 -52.16 -37.16 -18.29
CA PHE A 109 -51.74 -37.97 -17.15
C PHE A 109 -52.73 -39.10 -16.96
N ILE A 110 -52.21 -40.32 -16.77
CA ILE A 110 -52.98 -41.55 -16.73
C ILE A 110 -52.55 -42.32 -15.50
N PHE A 111 -53.46 -42.51 -14.56
CA PHE A 111 -53.28 -43.42 -13.43
C PHE A 111 -54.03 -44.70 -13.71
N HIS A 112 -53.34 -45.84 -13.63
CA HIS A 112 -53.93 -47.15 -13.87
C HIS A 112 -53.86 -47.98 -12.59
N THR A 113 -55.00 -48.49 -12.13
CA THR A 113 -55.09 -49.41 -10.98
C THR A 113 -56.12 -50.51 -11.27
N ARG A 114 -56.19 -51.52 -10.40
CA ARG A 114 -57.20 -52.57 -10.48
C ARG A 114 -57.93 -52.65 -9.15
N PHE A 115 -59.22 -52.94 -9.21
CA PHE A 115 -60.05 -53.12 -8.02
C PHE A 115 -61.07 -54.25 -8.25
N LEU A 116 -61.67 -54.74 -7.17
CA LEU A 116 -62.71 -55.75 -7.23
C LEU A 116 -64.07 -55.09 -7.49
N GLY A 117 -64.70 -55.43 -8.62
CA GLY A 117 -66.05 -54.99 -8.95
C GLY A 117 -67.11 -55.69 -8.09
N PRO A 118 -68.38 -55.23 -8.16
CA PRO A 118 -69.50 -55.81 -7.40
C PRO A 118 -69.72 -57.31 -7.72
N ASP A 119 -69.32 -57.75 -8.92
CA ASP A 119 -69.38 -59.15 -9.36
C ASP A 119 -68.19 -60.01 -8.90
N GLY A 120 -67.29 -59.48 -8.06
CA GLY A 120 -66.09 -60.16 -7.57
C GLY A 120 -64.98 -60.32 -8.61
N LYS A 121 -65.13 -59.75 -9.81
CA LYS A 121 -64.12 -59.75 -10.88
C LYS A 121 -63.20 -58.53 -10.75
N GLU A 122 -61.93 -58.71 -11.09
CA GLU A 122 -61.01 -57.57 -11.23
C GLU A 122 -61.42 -56.66 -12.39
N VAL A 123 -61.58 -55.38 -12.10
CA VAL A 123 -61.92 -54.33 -13.07
C VAL A 123 -60.73 -53.36 -13.14
N PRO A 124 -60.19 -53.06 -14.35
CA PRO A 124 -59.18 -52.04 -14.50
C PRO A 124 -59.80 -50.65 -14.40
N LEU A 125 -59.18 -49.76 -13.63
CA LEU A 125 -59.53 -48.34 -13.54
C LEU A 125 -58.41 -47.52 -14.16
N PHE A 126 -58.73 -46.78 -15.22
CA PHE A 126 -57.86 -45.76 -15.78
C PHE A 126 -58.45 -44.39 -15.48
N MET A 127 -57.76 -43.59 -14.68
CA MET A 127 -58.11 -42.19 -14.45
C MET A 127 -57.22 -41.30 -15.31
N THR A 128 -57.84 -40.40 -16.07
CA THR A 128 -57.12 -39.46 -16.92
C THR A 128 -57.47 -38.02 -16.59
N ILE A 129 -56.45 -37.16 -16.67
CA ILE A 129 -56.59 -35.71 -16.66
C ILE A 129 -55.74 -35.16 -17.81
N ALA A 130 -56.31 -34.25 -18.58
CA ALA A 130 -55.55 -33.63 -19.66
C ALA A 130 -54.55 -32.62 -19.08
N VAL A 131 -53.36 -32.52 -19.66
CA VAL A 131 -52.28 -31.63 -19.21
C VAL A 131 -52.73 -30.16 -19.26
N ASN A 132 -53.67 -29.82 -20.15
CA ASN A 132 -54.26 -28.49 -20.31
C ASN A 132 -55.57 -28.28 -19.52
N ALA A 133 -56.10 -29.30 -18.83
CA ALA A 133 -57.41 -29.22 -18.18
C ALA A 133 -57.38 -28.45 -16.84
N LYS A 134 -56.22 -27.96 -16.41
CA LYS A 134 -56.04 -27.24 -15.15
C LYS A 134 -55.08 -26.06 -15.36
N ASP A 135 -55.57 -24.84 -15.17
CA ASP A 135 -54.78 -23.63 -14.88
C ASP A 135 -54.09 -23.71 -13.49
N PHE A 136 -53.64 -24.90 -13.07
CA PHE A 136 -52.95 -25.03 -11.78
C PHE A 136 -51.53 -24.45 -11.83
N GLY A 137 -51.00 -24.20 -13.03
CA GLY A 137 -49.66 -23.67 -13.26
C GLY A 137 -49.59 -22.16 -13.53
N ASP A 138 -50.59 -21.55 -14.19
CA ASP A 138 -50.40 -20.19 -14.77
C ASP A 138 -50.23 -19.11 -13.69
N GLU A 139 -51.04 -19.14 -12.62
CA GLU A 139 -50.86 -18.24 -11.47
C GLU A 139 -49.50 -18.45 -10.76
N SER A 140 -48.97 -19.67 -10.76
CA SER A 140 -47.67 -19.98 -10.14
C SER A 140 -46.49 -19.49 -10.98
N TRP A 141 -46.60 -19.56 -12.30
CA TRP A 141 -45.59 -19.07 -13.24
C TRP A 141 -45.49 -17.54 -13.20
N ASP A 142 -46.62 -16.83 -13.22
CA ASP A 142 -46.65 -15.37 -13.10
C ASP A 142 -46.09 -14.91 -11.76
N PHE A 143 -46.43 -15.62 -10.67
CA PHE A 143 -45.90 -15.32 -9.34
C PHE A 143 -44.38 -15.48 -9.26
N ILE A 144 -43.82 -16.58 -9.79
CA ILE A 144 -42.38 -16.82 -9.84
C ILE A 144 -41.68 -15.77 -10.71
N PHE A 145 -42.27 -15.42 -11.84
CA PHE A 145 -41.72 -14.39 -12.73
C PHE A 145 -41.66 -13.03 -12.04
N ILE A 146 -42.73 -12.60 -11.38
CA ILE A 146 -42.79 -11.34 -10.64
C ILE A 146 -41.78 -11.32 -9.49
N ILE A 147 -41.71 -12.40 -8.68
CA ILE A 147 -40.75 -12.50 -7.59
C ILE A 147 -39.31 -12.46 -8.11
N SER A 148 -39.01 -13.20 -9.18
CA SER A 148 -37.70 -13.20 -9.81
C SER A 148 -37.32 -11.80 -10.30
N MET A 149 -38.23 -11.10 -10.99
CA MET A 149 -38.03 -9.73 -11.46
C MET A 149 -37.74 -8.76 -10.30
N VAL A 150 -38.54 -8.81 -9.24
CA VAL A 150 -38.35 -7.96 -8.05
C VAL A 150 -37.00 -8.27 -7.38
N PHE A 151 -36.67 -9.54 -7.19
CA PHE A 151 -35.40 -9.97 -6.60
C PHE A 151 -34.20 -9.50 -7.43
N THR A 152 -34.29 -9.60 -8.77
CA THR A 152 -33.29 -9.07 -9.71
C THR A 152 -33.08 -7.58 -9.50
N GLY A 153 -34.19 -6.81 -9.47
CA GLY A 153 -34.15 -5.36 -9.30
C GLY A 153 -33.47 -4.96 -8.00
N ILE A 154 -33.80 -5.65 -6.90
CA ILE A 154 -33.17 -5.43 -5.59
C ILE A 154 -31.67 -5.78 -5.64
N LEU A 155 -31.30 -6.93 -6.22
CA LEU A 155 -29.91 -7.37 -6.32
C LEU A 155 -29.06 -6.36 -7.11
N VAL A 156 -29.56 -5.92 -8.28
CA VAL A 156 -28.89 -4.91 -9.12
C VAL A 156 -28.76 -3.59 -8.35
N LEU A 157 -29.79 -3.15 -7.64
CA LEU A 157 -29.76 -1.93 -6.86
C LEU A 157 -28.74 -2.00 -5.72
N VAL A 158 -28.71 -3.08 -4.95
CA VAL A 158 -27.73 -3.31 -3.86
C VAL A 158 -26.30 -3.31 -4.41
N LEU A 159 -26.05 -4.00 -5.52
CA LEU A 159 -24.73 -4.02 -6.16
C LEU A 159 -24.31 -2.63 -6.63
N GLN A 160 -25.22 -1.85 -7.24
CA GLN A 160 -24.92 -0.48 -7.66
C GLN A 160 -24.62 0.45 -6.48
N LEU A 161 -25.37 0.35 -5.38
CA LEU A 161 -25.14 1.14 -4.17
C LEU A 161 -23.82 0.75 -3.51
N SER A 162 -23.52 -0.54 -3.42
CA SER A 162 -22.24 -1.05 -2.88
C SER A 162 -21.05 -0.54 -3.68
N LEU A 163 -21.09 -0.62 -5.02
CA LEU A 163 -20.04 -0.09 -5.90
C LEU A 163 -19.87 1.43 -5.76
N LYS A 164 -20.98 2.19 -5.67
CA LYS A 164 -20.92 3.64 -5.44
C LYS A 164 -20.25 3.97 -4.10
N LYS A 165 -20.55 3.22 -3.04
CA LYS A 165 -19.94 3.38 -1.72
C LYS A 165 -18.44 3.03 -1.75
N MET A 166 -18.08 1.88 -2.29
CA MET A 166 -16.69 1.44 -2.44
C MET A 166 -15.85 2.46 -3.21
N PHE A 167 -16.37 3.01 -4.30
CA PHE A 167 -15.67 4.01 -5.09
C PHE A 167 -15.45 5.33 -4.35
N ARG A 168 -16.44 5.74 -3.53
CA ARG A 168 -16.33 6.96 -2.71
C ARG A 168 -15.30 6.81 -1.59
N VAL A 169 -15.24 5.64 -0.97
CA VAL A 169 -14.38 5.37 0.19
C VAL A 169 -12.93 5.08 -0.22
N ILE A 170 -12.71 4.39 -1.34
CA ILE A 170 -11.36 3.93 -1.73
C ILE A 170 -10.80 4.74 -2.90
N MET A 171 -11.55 4.87 -3.99
CA MET A 171 -10.99 5.39 -5.24
C MET A 171 -10.90 6.92 -5.27
N ARG A 172 -11.87 7.61 -4.66
CA ARG A 172 -11.88 9.07 -4.59
C ARG A 172 -10.68 9.62 -3.80
N PRO A 173 -10.36 9.15 -2.57
CA PRO A 173 -9.24 9.70 -1.83
C PRO A 173 -7.89 9.38 -2.50
N ILE A 174 -7.75 8.23 -3.17
CA ILE A 174 -6.55 7.93 -3.98
C ILE A 174 -6.39 8.94 -5.13
N SER A 175 -7.48 9.27 -5.83
CA SER A 175 -7.44 10.29 -6.88
C SER A 175 -7.10 11.68 -6.32
N GLU A 176 -7.62 12.02 -5.13
CA GLU A 176 -7.31 13.27 -4.44
C GLU A 176 -5.82 13.34 -4.07
N LEU A 177 -5.25 12.27 -3.50
CA LEU A 177 -3.81 12.18 -3.22
C LEU A 177 -2.98 12.29 -4.51
N SER A 178 -3.34 11.56 -5.57
CA SER A 178 -2.62 11.61 -6.84
C SER A 178 -2.61 13.01 -7.44
N ASN A 179 -3.72 13.73 -7.37
CA ASN A 179 -3.80 15.12 -7.84
C ASN A 179 -2.96 16.05 -6.96
N GLN A 180 -2.93 15.83 -5.64
CA GLN A 180 -2.06 16.57 -4.73
C GLN A 180 -0.57 16.32 -5.00
N LEU A 181 -0.20 15.10 -5.40
CA LEU A 181 1.17 14.74 -5.82
C LEU A 181 1.59 15.43 -7.12
N SER A 182 0.65 15.69 -8.03
CA SER A 182 0.94 16.35 -9.32
C SER A 182 1.11 17.87 -9.20
N VAL A 183 0.65 18.46 -8.09
CA VAL A 183 0.81 19.90 -7.85
C VAL A 183 2.07 20.11 -7.01
N GLU A 184 3.14 20.54 -7.65
CA GLU A 184 4.37 20.94 -6.96
C GLU A 184 4.08 22.09 -5.97
N GLY A 185 4.60 21.98 -4.74
CA GLY A 185 4.56 23.05 -3.74
C GLY A 185 3.51 22.92 -2.63
N LYS A 186 2.70 21.84 -2.58
CA LYS A 186 1.88 21.56 -1.39
C LYS A 186 2.70 20.94 -0.26
N GLN A 187 2.68 21.58 0.91
CA GLN A 187 3.43 21.16 2.09
C GLN A 187 2.88 19.91 2.79
N ARG A 188 1.58 19.61 2.63
CA ARG A 188 0.96 18.48 3.33
C ARG A 188 -0.19 17.85 2.53
N PHE A 189 -0.17 16.54 2.42
CA PHE A 189 -1.23 15.72 1.88
C PHE A 189 -2.38 15.60 2.87
N THR A 190 -3.61 15.75 2.38
CA THR A 190 -4.85 15.67 3.17
C THR A 190 -5.84 14.69 2.56
N LEU A 191 -6.58 13.99 3.42
CA LEU A 191 -7.65 13.07 3.05
C LEU A 191 -9.03 13.58 3.46
N SER A 192 -10.06 13.06 2.80
CA SER A 192 -11.45 13.23 3.21
C SER A 192 -11.76 12.39 4.47
N ASN A 193 -12.61 12.88 5.37
CA ASN A 193 -12.94 12.26 6.67
C ASN A 193 -13.51 10.83 6.61
N ASP A 194 -14.00 10.39 5.45
CA ASP A 194 -14.58 9.05 5.25
C ASP A 194 -13.56 8.02 4.71
N SER A 195 -12.25 8.30 4.84
CA SER A 195 -11.19 7.43 4.32
C SER A 195 -10.92 6.25 5.26
N ILE A 196 -10.39 5.16 4.70
CA ILE A 196 -9.96 3.99 5.49
C ILE A 196 -8.62 4.27 6.18
N LEU A 197 -8.39 3.58 7.31
CA LEU A 197 -7.19 3.71 8.14
C LEU A 197 -5.89 3.50 7.33
N GLU A 198 -5.88 2.56 6.37
CA GLU A 198 -4.72 2.27 5.53
C GLU A 198 -4.33 3.47 4.66
N LEU A 199 -5.31 4.24 4.18
CA LEU A 199 -5.04 5.45 3.41
C LEU A 199 -4.55 6.59 4.31
N GLU A 200 -5.05 6.69 5.54
CA GLU A 200 -4.55 7.64 6.54
C GLU A 200 -3.08 7.38 6.86
N GLN A 201 -2.71 6.12 7.14
CA GLN A 201 -1.32 5.71 7.36
C GLN A 201 -0.43 5.99 6.14
N LEU A 202 -0.92 5.72 4.93
CA LEU A 202 -0.19 6.05 3.70
C LEU A 202 0.04 7.56 3.57
N THR A 203 -0.97 8.37 3.87
CA THR A 203 -0.89 9.83 3.81
C THR A 203 0.09 10.38 4.84
N GLU A 204 0.10 9.82 6.04
CA GLU A 204 1.08 10.15 7.07
C GLU A 204 2.52 9.83 6.62
N LYS A 205 2.75 8.64 6.06
CA LYS A 205 4.07 8.28 5.51
C LYS A 205 4.50 9.18 4.36
N LEU A 206 3.57 9.55 3.47
CA LEU A 206 3.84 10.50 2.38
C LEU A 206 4.21 11.89 2.93
N ASN A 207 3.54 12.35 3.98
CA ASN A 207 3.88 13.60 4.65
C ASN A 207 5.27 13.56 5.29
N GLN A 208 5.58 12.51 6.05
CA GLN A 208 6.91 12.31 6.65
C GLN A 208 8.00 12.28 5.58
N PHE A 209 7.76 11.60 4.45
CA PHE A 209 8.69 11.57 3.33
C PHE A 209 8.87 12.96 2.69
N SER A 210 7.79 13.72 2.51
CA SER A 210 7.84 15.09 1.98
C SER A 210 8.65 16.02 2.88
N GLU A 211 8.40 15.96 4.20
CA GLU A 211 9.13 16.73 5.20
C GLU A 211 10.63 16.36 5.22
N MET A 212 10.94 15.07 5.16
CA MET A 212 12.31 14.58 5.05
C MET A 212 13.01 15.12 3.80
N LYS A 213 12.34 15.06 2.63
CA LYS A 213 12.87 15.60 1.38
C LYS A 213 13.14 17.11 1.47
N GLU A 214 12.21 17.88 2.03
CA GLU A 214 12.39 19.32 2.23
C GLU A 214 13.57 19.62 3.17
N ARG A 215 13.71 18.85 4.26
CA ARG A 215 14.83 18.98 5.19
C ARG A 215 16.17 18.73 4.49
N VAL A 216 16.27 17.66 3.70
CA VAL A 216 17.49 17.33 2.94
C VAL A 216 17.81 18.43 1.94
N ALA A 217 16.83 18.90 1.16
CA ALA A 217 17.03 19.98 0.20
C ALA A 217 17.50 21.28 0.85
N LYS A 218 16.95 21.64 2.02
CA LYS A 218 17.43 22.80 2.81
C LYS A 218 18.87 22.62 3.28
N GLN A 219 19.23 21.42 3.73
CA GLN A 219 20.59 21.11 4.16
C GLN A 219 21.58 21.19 2.99
N GLU A 220 21.24 20.69 1.81
CA GLU A 220 22.04 20.81 0.59
C GLU A 220 22.25 22.27 0.17
N LEU A 221 21.18 23.07 0.18
CA LEU A 221 21.26 24.50 -0.14
C LEU A 221 22.18 25.24 0.85
N MET A 222 22.02 24.98 2.14
CA MET A 222 22.88 25.56 3.17
C MET A 222 24.33 25.16 2.95
N PHE A 223 24.60 23.87 2.73
CA PHE A 223 25.94 23.36 2.43
C PHE A 223 26.57 24.06 1.21
N ALA A 224 25.84 24.20 0.10
CA ALA A 224 26.33 24.87 -1.10
C ALA A 224 26.63 26.36 -0.84
N LYS A 225 25.75 27.05 -0.10
CA LYS A 225 25.95 28.46 0.29
C LYS A 225 27.21 28.60 1.14
N TYR A 226 27.39 27.72 2.11
CA TYR A 226 28.53 27.72 3.02
C TYR A 226 29.85 27.41 2.29
N ALA A 227 29.89 26.39 1.45
CA ALA A 227 31.05 26.07 0.61
C ALA A 227 31.46 27.28 -0.27
N SER A 228 30.47 27.98 -0.84
CA SER A 228 30.72 29.19 -1.64
C SER A 228 31.37 30.31 -0.81
N HIS A 229 30.96 30.50 0.44
CA HIS A 229 31.53 31.50 1.33
C HIS A 229 32.99 31.19 1.69
N GLU A 230 33.29 29.95 2.06
CA GLU A 230 34.64 29.55 2.48
C GLU A 230 35.65 29.54 1.33
N LEU A 231 35.23 29.29 0.10
CA LEU A 231 36.12 29.40 -1.06
C LEU A 231 36.36 30.87 -1.45
N LYS A 232 35.37 31.76 -1.23
CA LYS A 232 35.48 33.17 -1.64
C LYS A 232 36.55 33.95 -0.86
N THR A 233 36.71 33.66 0.43
CA THR A 233 37.69 34.32 1.30
C THR A 233 39.15 34.10 0.88
N PRO A 234 39.65 32.85 0.75
CA PRO A 234 41.01 32.60 0.28
C PRO A 234 41.21 33.09 -1.15
N ILE A 235 40.19 33.01 -2.03
CA ILE A 235 40.25 33.62 -3.38
C ILE A 235 40.50 35.14 -3.27
N ALA A 236 39.77 35.85 -2.41
CA ALA A 236 39.93 37.29 -2.23
C ALA A 236 41.32 37.64 -1.66
N ILE A 237 41.86 36.83 -0.73
CA ILE A 237 43.20 37.02 -0.17
C ILE A 237 44.27 36.81 -1.24
N ILE A 238 44.14 35.76 -2.06
CA ILE A 238 45.06 35.47 -3.16
C ILE A 238 45.06 36.64 -4.17
N LEU A 239 43.87 37.08 -4.61
CA LEU A 239 43.75 38.20 -5.54
C LEU A 239 44.31 39.50 -4.96
N GLY A 240 44.01 39.80 -3.69
CA GLY A 240 44.53 40.99 -3.02
C GLY A 240 46.05 40.98 -2.86
N ALA A 241 46.62 39.85 -2.42
CA ALA A 241 48.06 39.69 -2.27
C ALA A 241 48.78 39.75 -3.63
N ALA A 242 48.23 39.13 -4.67
CA ALA A 242 48.77 39.17 -6.04
C ALA A 242 48.76 40.59 -6.61
N ASN A 243 47.66 41.34 -6.44
CA ASN A 243 47.56 42.73 -6.87
C ASN A 243 48.59 43.63 -6.15
N LEU A 244 48.71 43.49 -4.83
CA LEU A 244 49.69 44.24 -4.04
C LEU A 244 51.13 43.91 -4.44
N GLN A 245 51.42 42.65 -4.74
CA GLN A 245 52.75 42.21 -5.18
C GLN A 245 53.19 42.87 -6.49
N GLY A 246 52.24 43.24 -7.37
CA GLY A 246 52.50 43.97 -8.61
C GLY A 246 52.69 45.49 -8.44
N MET A 247 52.36 46.05 -7.27
CA MET A 247 52.40 47.50 -7.01
C MET A 247 53.71 48.00 -6.37
N LYS A 248 54.54 47.11 -5.82
CA LYS A 248 55.78 47.46 -5.11
C LYS A 248 56.94 46.56 -5.54
N GLU A 249 58.09 47.15 -5.83
CA GLU A 249 59.31 46.42 -6.22
C GLU A 249 60.15 45.92 -5.03
N ASP A 250 59.77 46.26 -3.80
CA ASP A 250 60.46 45.82 -2.59
C ASP A 250 60.43 44.29 -2.42
N HIS A 251 61.62 43.69 -2.28
CA HIS A 251 61.80 42.24 -2.24
C HIS A 251 61.10 41.61 -1.03
N ASP A 252 61.28 42.17 0.16
CA ASP A 252 60.70 41.62 1.40
C ASP A 252 59.18 41.71 1.40
N PHE A 253 58.62 42.81 0.86
CA PHE A 253 57.19 42.95 0.66
C PHE A 253 56.63 41.90 -0.31
N ARG A 254 57.30 41.68 -1.45
CA ARG A 254 56.88 40.69 -2.45
C ARG A 254 56.94 39.27 -1.90
N GLU A 255 57.97 38.95 -1.12
CA GLU A 255 58.12 37.66 -0.46
C GLU A 255 56.99 37.39 0.53
N LYS A 256 56.64 38.41 1.33
CA LYS A 256 55.50 38.34 2.25
C LYS A 256 54.17 38.12 1.52
N GLN A 257 53.93 38.79 0.40
CA GLN A 257 52.71 38.54 -0.39
C GLN A 257 52.70 37.15 -1.02
N ARG A 258 53.84 36.65 -1.52
CA ARG A 258 53.98 35.28 -2.04
C ARG A 258 53.63 34.25 -0.97
N GLY A 259 54.12 34.44 0.26
CA GLY A 259 53.77 33.60 1.41
C GLY A 259 52.27 33.58 1.70
N ARG A 260 51.59 34.74 1.63
CA ARG A 260 50.13 34.83 1.81
C ARG A 260 49.36 34.09 0.73
N ILE A 261 49.78 34.21 -0.54
CA ILE A 261 49.17 33.49 -1.67
C ILE A 261 49.28 31.98 -1.47
N ILE A 262 50.49 31.48 -1.18
CA ILE A 262 50.72 30.03 -0.98
C ILE A 262 49.91 29.51 0.21
N LYS A 263 49.87 30.26 1.32
CA LYS A 263 49.08 29.90 2.50
C LYS A 263 47.59 29.77 2.16
N SER A 264 47.00 30.80 1.55
CA SER A 264 45.57 30.77 1.19
C SER A 264 45.24 29.75 0.10
N ALA A 265 46.17 29.44 -0.81
CA ALA A 265 45.99 28.35 -1.77
C ALA A 265 45.94 26.97 -1.09
N LYS A 266 46.80 26.73 -0.09
CA LYS A 266 46.78 25.49 0.70
C LYS A 266 45.49 25.37 1.53
N GLU A 267 45.01 26.47 2.11
CA GLU A 267 43.72 26.51 2.83
C GLU A 267 42.54 26.17 1.91
N MET A 268 42.54 26.70 0.69
CA MET A 268 41.53 26.39 -0.32
C MET A 268 41.60 24.92 -0.77
N GLN A 269 42.80 24.38 -1.00
CA GLN A 269 42.99 22.98 -1.35
C GLN A 269 42.44 22.05 -0.26
N ALA A 270 42.76 22.32 1.00
CA ALA A 270 42.20 21.57 2.13
C ALA A 270 40.67 21.64 2.13
N THR A 271 40.07 22.80 1.90
CA THR A 271 38.61 22.96 1.83
C THR A 271 37.99 22.11 0.70
N VAL A 272 38.64 22.04 -0.47
CA VAL A 272 38.15 21.22 -1.60
C VAL A 272 38.27 19.73 -1.31
N GLU A 273 39.39 19.27 -0.75
CA GLU A 273 39.60 17.85 -0.39
C GLU A 273 38.51 17.35 0.56
N VAL A 274 38.06 18.23 1.45
CA VAL A 274 36.99 17.98 2.41
C VAL A 274 35.64 17.81 1.74
N LEU A 275 35.27 18.78 0.89
CA LEU A 275 34.01 18.72 0.16
C LEU A 275 33.95 17.43 -0.68
N LEU A 276 35.07 17.04 -1.30
CA LEU A 276 35.20 15.79 -2.04
C LEU A 276 35.14 14.54 -1.14
N SER A 277 35.69 14.61 0.07
CA SER A 277 35.61 13.49 1.04
C SER A 277 34.17 13.23 1.49
N ILE A 278 33.39 14.30 1.74
CA ILE A 278 31.98 14.20 2.10
C ILE A 278 31.19 13.52 0.97
N VAL A 279 31.36 13.98 -0.27
CA VAL A 279 30.67 13.42 -1.45
C VAL A 279 31.08 11.96 -1.73
N LYS A 280 32.36 11.61 -1.54
CA LYS A 280 32.83 10.24 -1.75
C LYS A 280 32.24 9.26 -0.73
N GLN A 281 32.13 9.64 0.54
CA GLN A 281 31.62 8.75 1.58
C GLN A 281 30.10 8.59 1.52
N GLU A 282 29.34 9.63 1.14
CA GLU A 282 27.90 9.48 0.86
C GLU A 282 27.63 8.41 -0.22
N ASN A 283 28.59 8.18 -1.13
CA ASN A 283 28.51 7.15 -2.16
C ASN A 283 29.16 5.81 -1.78
N ALA A 284 30.06 5.80 -0.79
CA ALA A 284 30.78 4.63 -0.33
C ALA A 284 30.23 4.20 1.03
N GLY A 285 29.16 3.40 1.04
CA GLY A 285 28.56 2.83 2.26
C GLY A 285 29.44 1.81 3.00
N ASP A 286 30.76 1.98 2.98
CA ASP A 286 31.73 1.08 3.61
C ASP A 286 32.16 1.65 4.96
N THR A 287 31.40 1.32 6.00
CA THR A 287 31.65 1.69 7.41
C THR A 287 32.52 0.66 8.15
N GLY A 288 32.93 -0.43 7.48
CA GLY A 288 33.52 -1.61 8.14
C GLY A 288 35.04 -1.61 8.27
N LYS A 289 35.76 -0.74 7.55
CA LYS A 289 37.24 -0.74 7.58
C LYS A 289 37.77 0.13 8.72
N GLU A 290 38.53 -0.48 9.62
CA GLU A 290 39.24 0.23 10.69
C GLU A 290 40.65 0.64 10.27
N TYR A 291 41.04 1.84 10.68
CA TYR A 291 42.34 2.44 10.46
C TYR A 291 43.02 2.68 11.82
N GLY A 292 44.28 2.28 11.95
CA GLY A 292 45.07 2.56 13.14
C GLY A 292 45.32 4.07 13.29
N VAL A 293 45.12 4.58 14.50
CA VAL A 293 45.41 5.96 14.86
C VAL A 293 46.90 6.06 15.21
N SER A 294 47.67 6.83 14.45
CA SER A 294 49.08 7.10 14.73
C SER A 294 49.28 8.55 15.18
N GLU A 295 50.27 8.80 16.04
CA GLU A 295 50.66 10.16 16.44
C GLU A 295 51.01 11.06 15.25
N ALA A 296 51.57 10.49 14.17
CA ALA A 296 51.87 11.20 12.93
C ALA A 296 50.64 11.68 12.14
N SER A 297 49.43 11.25 12.52
CA SER A 297 48.17 11.74 11.91
C SER A 297 47.79 13.14 12.40
N PHE A 298 48.48 13.64 13.43
CA PHE A 298 48.22 14.90 14.10
C PHE A 298 49.24 15.95 13.65
N VAL A 299 48.82 16.92 12.83
CA VAL A 299 49.64 18.11 12.52
C VAL A 299 49.53 19.09 13.68
N LEU A 300 49.87 18.65 14.90
CA LEU A 300 49.67 19.43 16.14
C LEU A 300 50.97 20.03 16.70
N GLU A 301 52.14 19.51 16.31
CA GLU A 301 53.45 20.09 16.68
C GLU A 301 53.58 21.55 16.22
N ASP A 302 53.01 21.90 15.06
CA ASP A 302 52.98 23.27 14.55
C ASP A 302 52.18 24.22 15.48
N TYR A 303 51.16 23.72 16.18
CA TYR A 303 50.30 24.53 17.05
C TYR A 303 50.94 24.82 18.41
N GLN A 304 51.63 23.84 19.00
CA GLN A 304 52.40 24.03 20.24
C GLN A 304 53.54 25.04 20.02
N ASN A 305 54.26 24.92 18.90
CA ASN A 305 55.37 25.83 18.58
C ASN A 305 54.91 27.27 18.25
N ALA A 306 53.70 27.44 17.74
CA ALA A 306 53.15 28.75 17.39
C ALA A 306 52.49 29.49 18.58
N ASN A 307 52.10 28.79 19.64
CA ASN A 307 51.33 29.37 20.76
C ASN A 307 51.92 28.96 22.11
N SER A 308 52.96 29.66 22.57
CA SER A 308 53.67 29.36 23.82
C SER A 308 52.83 29.43 25.10
N ASN A 309 51.62 29.99 25.02
CA ASN A 309 50.70 30.17 26.15
C ASN A 309 49.63 29.06 26.25
N LEU A 310 49.65 28.10 25.32
CA LEU A 310 48.72 26.98 25.26
C LEU A 310 49.45 25.67 25.49
N ASP A 311 48.97 24.87 26.44
CA ASP A 311 49.40 23.48 26.62
C ASP A 311 48.43 22.56 25.87
N ILE A 312 48.92 21.85 24.85
CA ILE A 312 48.11 20.96 24.02
C ILE A 312 48.52 19.52 24.32
N GLN A 313 47.62 18.73 24.91
CA GLN A 313 47.89 17.34 25.27
C GLN A 313 47.04 16.38 24.44
N ILE A 314 47.66 15.31 23.93
CA ILE A 314 46.99 14.29 23.12
C ILE A 314 47.07 12.94 23.84
N HIS A 315 45.91 12.32 24.02
CA HIS A 315 45.77 11.02 24.64
C HIS A 315 45.14 10.05 23.63
N ALA A 316 45.98 9.25 22.98
CA ALA A 316 45.57 8.17 22.10
C ALA A 316 46.29 6.87 22.52
N PRO A 317 45.61 5.95 23.22
CA PRO A 317 46.23 4.69 23.66
C PRO A 317 46.81 3.89 22.49
N LYS A 318 47.95 3.20 22.72
CA LYS A 318 48.58 2.35 21.70
C LYS A 318 47.60 1.27 21.22
N GLY A 319 47.48 1.12 19.90
CA GLY A 319 46.57 0.16 19.28
C GLY A 319 45.15 0.68 19.06
N THR A 320 44.87 1.97 19.31
CA THR A 320 43.59 2.58 18.98
C THR A 320 43.34 2.55 17.47
N SER A 321 42.16 2.07 17.08
CA SER A 321 41.67 2.07 15.69
C SER A 321 40.29 2.74 15.63
N THR A 322 39.99 3.39 14.50
CA THR A 322 38.67 3.99 14.24
C THR A 322 38.25 3.65 12.81
N ASN A 323 36.96 3.71 12.50
CA ASN A 323 36.47 3.57 11.11
C ASN A 323 36.65 4.88 10.30
N LEU A 324 37.36 5.87 10.84
CA LEU A 324 37.68 7.11 10.16
C LEU A 324 39.01 6.93 9.42
N PRO A 325 39.05 7.14 8.08
CA PRO A 325 40.31 7.21 7.36
C PRO A 325 41.25 8.27 7.96
N PRO A 326 42.58 8.10 7.93
CA PRO A 326 43.51 9.05 8.54
C PRO A 326 43.33 10.49 8.07
N SER A 327 43.01 10.69 6.79
CA SER A 327 42.73 12.03 6.23
C SER A 327 41.47 12.67 6.84
N VAL A 328 40.41 11.90 7.06
CA VAL A 328 39.16 12.36 7.66
C VAL A 328 39.37 12.69 9.14
N LEU A 329 40.04 11.80 9.88
CA LEU A 329 40.35 12.01 11.29
C LEU A 329 41.22 13.26 11.49
N SER A 330 42.29 13.40 10.71
CA SER A 330 43.17 14.57 10.75
C SER A 330 42.38 15.86 10.49
N MET A 331 41.44 15.81 9.56
CA MET A 331 40.64 16.96 9.17
C MET A 331 39.59 17.36 10.22
N ILE A 332 38.93 16.39 10.85
CA ILE A 332 38.04 16.62 12.00
C ILE A 332 38.81 17.28 13.14
N LEU A 333 39.94 16.68 13.53
CA LEU A 333 40.75 17.16 14.65
C LEU A 333 41.31 18.55 14.37
N LYS A 334 41.77 18.82 13.15
CA LYS A 334 42.22 20.16 12.75
C LYS A 334 41.14 21.21 12.97
N ASN A 335 39.89 20.96 12.56
CA ASN A 335 38.80 21.92 12.73
C ASN A 335 38.43 22.16 14.20
N LEU A 336 38.43 21.09 15.01
CA LEU A 336 38.14 21.21 16.43
C LEU A 336 39.26 21.92 17.19
N VAL A 337 40.52 21.60 16.88
CA VAL A 337 41.68 22.23 17.53
C VAL A 337 41.88 23.67 17.06
N ASP A 338 41.67 23.98 15.77
CA ASP A 338 41.68 25.36 15.26
C ASP A 338 40.67 26.23 16.03
N ASN A 339 39.47 25.70 16.27
CA ASN A 339 38.47 26.39 17.08
C ASN A 339 38.93 26.53 18.54
N ALA A 340 39.44 25.48 19.16
CA ALA A 340 39.94 25.52 20.54
C ALA A 340 41.07 26.56 20.73
N VAL A 341 42.05 26.58 19.82
CA VAL A 341 43.17 27.55 19.84
C VAL A 341 42.68 28.97 19.64
N ARG A 342 41.71 29.19 18.75
CA ARG A 342 41.15 30.52 18.48
C ARG A 342 40.43 31.13 19.69
N HIS A 343 39.83 30.29 20.53
CA HIS A 343 38.98 30.70 21.64
C HIS A 343 39.64 30.56 23.02
N THR A 344 40.92 30.14 23.06
CA THR A 344 41.71 30.00 24.28
C THR A 344 42.93 30.91 24.18
N GLU A 345 42.96 31.99 24.96
CA GLU A 345 44.12 32.92 24.99
C GLU A 345 45.29 32.37 25.80
N SER A 346 44.99 31.68 26.91
CA SER A 346 45.95 30.97 27.75
C SER A 346 45.25 29.82 28.46
N GLY A 347 45.88 28.64 28.51
CA GLY A 347 45.30 27.47 29.17
C GLY A 347 45.62 26.17 28.45
N GLU A 348 44.69 25.21 28.51
CA GLU A 348 44.91 23.84 28.08
C GLU A 348 43.93 23.42 26.99
N ILE A 349 44.42 22.63 26.03
CA ILE A 349 43.61 21.95 25.02
C ILE A 349 43.91 20.45 25.11
N ASN A 350 42.91 19.68 25.50
CA ASN A 350 43.02 18.24 25.70
C ASN A 350 42.30 17.49 24.57
N VAL A 351 43.04 16.67 23.82
CA VAL A 351 42.51 15.80 22.76
C VAL A 351 42.56 14.37 23.24
N ALA A 352 41.43 13.68 23.31
CA ALA A 352 41.36 12.27 23.67
C ALA A 352 40.70 11.46 22.55
N ILE A 353 41.36 10.37 22.14
CA ILE A 353 40.91 9.51 21.04
C ILE A 353 40.89 8.07 21.54
N ASN A 354 39.74 7.44 21.45
CA ASN A 354 39.56 6.02 21.71
C ASN A 354 38.66 5.40 20.62
N HIS A 355 38.40 4.09 20.71
CA HIS A 355 37.66 3.36 19.66
C HIS A 355 36.21 3.86 19.47
N SER A 356 35.59 4.31 20.55
CA SER A 356 34.16 4.67 20.61
C SER A 356 33.89 6.17 20.76
N GLU A 357 34.88 6.94 21.17
CA GLU A 357 34.77 8.36 21.51
C GLU A 357 36.03 9.13 21.06
N ILE A 358 35.79 10.29 20.45
CA ILE A 358 36.81 11.28 20.16
C ILE A 358 36.37 12.59 20.80
N SER A 359 37.25 13.23 21.57
CA SER A 359 36.94 14.50 22.21
C SER A 359 38.07 15.52 22.12
N VAL A 360 37.67 16.79 22.03
CA VAL A 360 38.55 17.96 22.11
C VAL A 360 37.95 18.89 23.14
N GLN A 361 38.70 19.17 24.20
CA GLN A 361 38.32 20.04 25.29
C GLN A 361 39.27 21.22 25.38
N ASP A 362 38.74 22.42 25.55
CA ASP A 362 39.51 23.64 25.79
C ASP A 362 39.13 24.29 27.14
N THR A 363 39.97 25.21 27.61
CA THR A 363 39.72 26.04 28.80
C THR A 363 39.44 27.51 28.45
N GLY A 364 38.95 27.76 27.24
CA GLY A 364 38.72 29.10 26.71
C GLY A 364 37.43 29.78 27.21
N ILE A 365 36.95 30.76 26.46
CA ILE A 365 35.75 31.55 26.81
C ILE A 365 34.43 30.75 26.73
N GLY A 366 34.47 29.52 26.18
CA GLY A 366 33.30 28.68 25.93
C GLY A 366 32.42 29.20 24.78
N LEU A 367 31.27 28.55 24.60
CA LEU A 367 30.26 28.91 23.60
C LEU A 367 29.48 30.14 24.09
N THR A 368 29.73 31.29 23.46
CA THR A 368 28.94 32.52 23.61
C THR A 368 27.94 32.63 22.45
N GLY A 369 26.63 32.72 22.70
CA GLY A 369 25.63 33.01 21.65
C GLY A 369 25.13 31.82 20.81
N ASN A 370 24.45 32.12 19.69
CA ASN A 370 23.70 31.16 18.87
C ASN A 370 24.68 30.27 18.05
N THR A 371 24.82 29.01 18.47
CA THR A 371 25.87 28.06 18.02
C THR A 371 25.89 27.78 16.52
N THR A 372 24.81 28.06 15.79
CA THR A 372 24.69 27.78 14.34
C THR A 372 25.34 28.82 13.43
N THR A 373 25.65 30.02 13.92
CA THR A 373 26.09 31.14 13.06
C THR A 373 27.52 31.60 13.29
N GLU A 374 28.11 31.38 14.47
CA GLU A 374 29.43 31.93 14.80
C GLU A 374 30.62 30.99 14.56
N HIS A 375 30.41 29.68 14.47
CA HIS A 375 31.50 28.69 14.48
C HIS A 375 31.96 28.18 13.10
N GLY A 376 31.51 28.80 12.00
CA GLY A 376 32.02 28.58 10.64
C GLY A 376 31.77 27.19 10.03
N LEU A 377 32.35 26.96 8.84
CA LEU A 377 32.29 25.69 8.09
C LEU A 377 32.87 24.51 8.88
N GLY A 378 33.80 24.77 9.80
CA GLY A 378 34.54 23.73 10.50
C GLY A 378 33.65 22.79 11.32
N LEU A 379 32.74 23.33 12.14
CA LEU A 379 31.81 22.48 12.90
C LEU A 379 30.76 21.80 12.02
N LEU A 380 30.35 22.45 10.91
CA LEU A 380 29.42 21.85 9.95
C LEU A 380 30.06 20.65 9.24
N ILE A 381 31.33 20.78 8.85
CA ILE A 381 32.11 19.70 8.27
C ILE A 381 32.28 18.57 9.28
N VAL A 382 32.71 18.89 10.52
CA VAL A 382 32.87 17.87 11.57
C VAL A 382 31.58 17.09 11.74
N ARG A 383 30.44 17.79 11.85
CA ARG A 383 29.12 17.15 11.95
C ARG A 383 28.82 16.24 10.75
N ARG A 384 29.03 16.72 9.52
CA ARG A 384 28.78 15.95 8.29
C ARG A 384 29.67 14.72 8.17
N LEU A 385 30.96 14.85 8.48
CA LEU A 385 31.89 13.72 8.48
C LEU A 385 31.52 12.72 9.58
N CYS A 386 31.15 13.19 10.77
CA CYS A 386 30.65 12.31 11.82
C CYS A 386 29.43 11.52 11.34
N GLU A 387 28.41 12.22 10.82
CA GLU A 387 27.19 11.60 10.29
C GLU A 387 27.47 10.59 9.17
N SER A 388 28.37 10.89 8.23
CA SER A 388 28.72 10.00 7.12
C SER A 388 29.47 8.73 7.55
N TYR A 389 30.12 8.77 8.72
CA TYR A 389 30.88 7.65 9.27
C TYR A 389 30.18 6.98 10.47
N GLY A 390 28.94 7.35 10.79
CA GLY A 390 28.16 6.76 11.88
C GLY A 390 28.54 7.24 13.29
N TRP A 391 29.07 8.46 13.40
CA TRP A 391 29.41 9.11 14.67
C TRP A 391 28.40 10.22 15.01
N ALA A 392 28.04 10.34 16.29
CA ALA A 392 27.24 11.42 16.83
C ALA A 392 28.13 12.56 17.31
N PHE A 393 28.03 13.73 16.68
CA PHE A 393 28.76 14.92 17.11
C PHE A 393 27.93 15.79 18.08
N SER A 394 28.55 16.19 19.19
CA SER A 394 28.00 17.11 20.18
C SER A 394 29.05 18.11 20.64
N ILE A 395 28.62 19.31 21.01
CA ILE A 395 29.49 20.35 21.54
C ILE A 395 28.74 21.08 22.66
N GLN A 396 29.40 21.30 23.79
CA GLN A 396 28.79 21.88 24.98
C GLN A 396 29.83 22.64 25.81
N ASN A 397 29.36 23.61 26.62
CA ASN A 397 30.24 24.25 27.60
C ASN A 397 30.72 23.26 28.64
N HIS A 398 32.00 23.34 28.99
CA HIS A 398 32.58 22.50 30.02
C HIS A 398 32.36 23.15 31.41
N PRO A 399 32.00 22.39 32.46
CA PRO A 399 31.66 22.94 33.78
C PRO A 399 32.75 23.79 34.42
N ASN A 400 34.01 23.50 34.11
CA ASN A 400 35.18 24.19 34.67
C ASN A 400 35.69 25.34 33.77
N GLY A 401 34.89 25.80 32.81
CA GLY A 401 35.29 26.78 31.79
C GLY A 401 35.67 26.12 30.46
N GLY A 402 35.59 26.88 29.37
CA GLY A 402 35.82 26.42 28.00
C GLY A 402 34.70 25.56 27.40
N CYS A 403 35.05 24.82 26.37
CA CYS A 403 34.12 23.98 25.61
C CYS A 403 34.64 22.54 25.48
N ILE A 404 33.72 21.59 25.33
CA ILE A 404 34.04 20.20 24.99
C ILE A 404 33.24 19.76 23.77
N ALA A 405 33.95 19.40 22.72
CA ALA A 405 33.43 18.74 21.54
C ALA A 405 33.61 17.22 21.71
N ARG A 406 32.53 16.45 21.57
CA ARG A 406 32.54 14.98 21.65
C ARG A 406 31.92 14.35 20.41
N MET A 407 32.55 13.28 19.95
CA MET A 407 32.08 12.42 18.88
C MET A 407 31.95 11.01 19.43
N ASN A 408 30.74 10.44 19.43
CA ASN A 408 30.50 9.08 19.89
C ASN A 408 30.11 8.19 18.72
N LYS A 409 30.79 7.06 18.54
CA LYS A 409 30.41 6.05 17.55
C LYS A 409 29.02 5.51 17.92
N HIS A 410 28.09 5.45 16.96
CA HIS A 410 26.83 4.77 17.21
C HIS A 410 27.12 3.30 17.53
N CYS A 411 26.74 2.84 18.72
CA CYS A 411 26.68 1.42 19.01
C CYS A 411 25.48 0.87 18.24
N GLU A 412 25.73 0.02 17.23
CA GLU A 412 24.71 -0.89 16.70
C GLU A 412 24.37 -1.99 17.72
#